data_AF-A0A2N3FAN3-F1
#
_entry.id   AF-A0A2N3FAN3-F1
#
_cell.length_a   1.000
_cell.length_b   1.000
_cell.length_c   1.000
_cell.angle_alpha   90.00
_cell.angle_beta   90.00
_cell.angle_gamma   90.00
#
_symmetry.space_group_name_H-M   'P 1'
#
loop_
_entity.id
_entity.type
_entity.pdbx_description
1 polymer ?
#
loop_
_entity_poly.entity_id
_entity_poly.type
_entity_poly.pdbx_seq_one_letter_code
_entity_poly.pdbx_strand_id
1 'polypeptide(L)' 'MSDALRAGFADGWADPARLNSESRRARALVDGSREAIAEALGARPELVHFTPSPHAAFERAIAGVHAARRGRHRILVS' A
#
# COMPACT_ATOMS: atom_id res chain seq x y z
N MET A 1 -8.22 7.85 17.27
CA MET A 1 -7.68 8.18 15.94
C MET A 1 -6.47 9.12 16.02
N SER A 2 -6.55 10.26 16.72
CA SER A 2 -5.43 11.21 16.91
C SER A 2 -4.15 10.57 17.47
N ASP A 3 -4.27 9.67 18.45
CA ASP A 3 -3.09 9.03 19.06
C ASP A 3 -2.35 8.09 18.11
N ALA A 4 -3.09 7.32 17.31
CA ALA A 4 -2.51 6.42 16.31
C ALA A 4 -1.75 7.20 15.23
N LEU A 5 -2.30 8.34 14.78
CA LEU A 5 -1.62 9.21 13.83
C LEU A 5 -0.30 9.76 14.39
N ARG A 6 -0.31 10.21 15.64
CA ARG A 6 0.87 10.76 16.31
C ARG A 6 1.94 9.70 16.53
N ALA A 7 1.54 8.50 16.96
CA ALA A 7 2.44 7.35 17.08
C ALA A 7 3.05 6.99 15.72
N GLY A 8 2.24 7.01 14.65
CA GLY A 8 2.72 6.77 13.29
C GLY A 8 3.80 7.77 12.86
N PHE A 9 3.67 9.06 13.18
CA PHE A 9 4.72 10.05 12.90
C PHE A 9 5.97 9.87 13.78
N ALA A 10 5.81 9.46 15.04
CA ALA A 10 6.92 9.25 15.95
C ALA A 10 7.78 8.03 15.55
N ASP A 11 7.13 6.94 15.14
CA ASP A 11 7.80 5.66 14.87
C ASP A 11 8.06 5.39 13.37
N GLY A 12 7.36 6.09 12.48
CA GLY A 12 7.33 5.85 11.03
C GLY A 12 8.08 6.86 10.16
N TRP A 13 8.87 7.76 10.73
CA TRP A 13 9.47 8.88 9.99
C TRP A 13 10.60 8.47 9.02
N ALA A 14 11.28 7.34 9.29
CA ALA A 14 12.44 6.91 8.52
C ALA A 14 12.04 6.12 7.27
N ASP A 15 12.92 6.15 6.26
CA ASP A 15 12.75 5.40 5.00
C ASP A 15 12.79 3.87 5.25
N PRO A 16 11.67 3.14 5.07
CA PRO A 16 11.58 1.70 5.36
C PRO A 16 12.50 0.79 4.52
N ALA A 17 13.10 1.33 3.44
CA ALA A 17 14.01 0.58 2.58
C ALA A 17 15.45 0.53 3.12
N ARG A 18 15.78 1.30 4.17
CA ARG A 18 17.14 1.35 4.73
C ARG A 18 17.33 0.37 5.88
N LEU A 19 18.59 0.04 6.17
CA LEU A 19 18.98 -1.00 7.14
C LEU A 19 19.24 -0.50 8.58
N ASN A 20 18.88 0.74 8.91
CA ASN A 20 19.05 1.28 10.27
C ASN A 20 17.86 0.92 11.19
N SER A 21 17.99 1.21 12.49
CA SER A 21 17.00 0.79 13.49
C SER A 21 15.66 1.50 13.33
N GLU A 22 15.70 2.76 12.94
CA GLU A 22 14.56 3.65 12.70
C GLU A 22 13.79 3.15 11.48
N SER A 23 14.49 2.76 10.42
CA SER A 23 13.92 2.24 9.18
C SER A 23 13.26 0.88 9.39
N ARG A 24 13.83 0.02 10.26
CA ARG A 24 13.18 -1.23 10.67
C ARG A 24 11.87 -0.99 11.42
N ARG A 25 11.82 0.03 12.29
CA ARG A 25 10.57 0.43 12.98
C ARG A 25 9.54 0.96 11.99
N ALA A 26 9.94 1.83 11.07
CA ALA A 26 9.05 2.33 10.02
C ALA A 26 8.52 1.20 9.11
N ARG A 27 9.38 0.21 8.79
CA ARG A 27 8.97 -0.99 8.04
C ARG A 27 7.93 -1.81 8.80
N ALA A 28 8.17 -2.10 10.07
CA ALA A 28 7.22 -2.83 10.91
C ALA A 28 5.86 -2.12 11.01
N LEU A 29 5.84 -0.79 11.12
CA LEU A 29 4.62 0.01 11.14
C LEU A 29 3.83 -0.12 9.82
N VAL A 30 4.51 -0.01 8.68
CA VAL A 30 3.87 -0.15 7.35
C VAL A 30 3.34 -1.56 7.13
N ASP A 31 4.10 -2.59 7.52
CA ASP A 31 3.71 -3.98 7.34
C ASP A 31 2.50 -4.31 8.22
N GLY A 32 2.50 -3.90 9.50
CA GLY A 32 1.34 -4.06 10.38
C GLY A 32 0.10 -3.28 9.92
N SER A 33 0.29 -2.08 9.35
CA SER A 33 -0.81 -1.33 8.73
C SER A 33 -1.41 -2.06 7.53
N ARG A 34 -0.57 -2.73 6.75
CA ARG A 34 -0.99 -3.53 5.60
C ARG A 34 -1.80 -4.74 6.03
N GLU A 35 -1.37 -5.43 7.07
CA GLU A 35 -2.08 -6.57 7.65
C GLU A 35 -3.47 -6.17 8.17
N ALA A 36 -3.55 -5.11 8.97
CA ALA A 36 -4.82 -4.64 9.53
C ALA A 36 -5.84 -4.23 8.45
N ILE A 37 -5.39 -3.58 7.37
CA ILE A 37 -6.26 -3.22 6.25
C ILE A 37 -6.67 -4.46 5.47
N ALA A 38 -5.76 -5.40 5.25
CA ALA A 38 -6.08 -6.65 4.56
C ALA A 38 -7.15 -7.45 5.31
N GLU A 39 -7.03 -7.54 6.63
CA GLU A 39 -8.03 -8.15 7.50
C GLU A 39 -9.40 -7.48 7.34
N ALA A 40 -9.45 -6.14 7.45
CA ALA A 40 -10.69 -5.37 7.28
C ALA A 40 -11.34 -5.55 5.90
N LEU A 41 -10.55 -5.82 4.86
CA LEU A 41 -11.01 -6.05 3.49
C LEU A 41 -11.26 -7.53 3.16
N GLY A 42 -10.93 -8.47 4.05
CA GLY A 42 -10.95 -9.90 3.75
C GLY A 42 -9.96 -10.29 2.64
N ALA A 43 -8.88 -9.53 2.48
CA ALA A 43 -7.87 -9.69 1.44
C ALA A 43 -6.57 -10.31 1.99
N ARG A 44 -5.68 -10.72 1.10
CA ARG A 44 -4.31 -11.10 1.47
C ARG A 44 -3.46 -9.82 1.65
N PRO A 45 -2.61 -9.73 2.69
CA PRO A 45 -1.74 -8.57 2.90
C PRO A 45 -0.89 -8.21 1.68
N GLU A 46 -0.35 -9.21 0.98
CA GLU A 46 0.47 -9.01 -0.23
C GLU A 46 -0.29 -8.32 -1.40
N LEU A 47 -1.62 -8.32 -1.37
CA LEU A 47 -2.47 -7.69 -2.39
C LEU A 47 -2.90 -6.26 -2.04
N VAL A 48 -2.62 -5.80 -0.82
CA VAL A 48 -2.85 -4.41 -0.43
C VAL A 48 -1.68 -3.58 -0.94
N HIS A 49 -1.96 -2.42 -1.54
CA HIS A 49 -0.93 -1.47 -1.98
C HIS A 49 -1.30 -0.05 -1.53
N PHE A 50 -0.36 0.63 -0.87
CA PHE A 50 -0.52 2.03 -0.51
C PHE A 50 -0.22 2.93 -1.72
N THR A 51 -1.10 3.88 -1.98
CA THR A 51 -0.96 4.87 -3.05
C THR A 51 -1.12 6.27 -2.45
N PRO A 52 -0.49 7.29 -3.05
CA PRO A 52 -0.59 8.67 -2.54
C PRO A 52 -1.99 9.27 -2.74
N SER A 53 -2.79 8.72 -3.65
CA SER A 53 -4.17 9.13 -3.88
C SER A 53 -4.98 8.03 -4.58
N PRO A 54 -6.32 8.13 -4.58
CA PRO A 54 -7.18 7.24 -5.36
C PRO A 54 -6.92 7.30 -6.87
N HIS A 55 -6.66 8.49 -7.43
CA HIS A 55 -6.34 8.64 -8.85
C HIS A 55 -5.07 7.86 -9.24
N ALA A 56 -4.02 7.99 -8.42
CA ALA A 56 -2.77 7.28 -8.61
C ALA A 56 -2.93 5.75 -8.44
N ALA A 57 -3.97 5.29 -7.72
CA ALA A 57 -4.33 3.89 -7.61
C ALA A 57 -5.00 3.37 -8.88
N PHE A 58 -6.03 4.07 -9.37
CA PHE A 58 -6.75 3.67 -10.59
C PHE A 58 -5.83 3.67 -11.81
N GLU A 59 -4.99 4.69 -11.96
CA GLU A 59 -4.01 4.75 -13.04
C GLU A 59 -3.10 3.51 -13.05
N ARG A 60 -2.52 3.16 -11.89
CA ARG A 60 -1.66 1.96 -11.75
C ARG A 60 -2.43 0.66 -12.00
N ALA A 61 -3.64 0.54 -11.47
CA ALA A 61 -4.46 -0.65 -11.64
C ALA A 61 -4.82 -0.88 -13.11
N ILE A 62 -5.31 0.15 -13.80
CA ILE A 62 -5.69 0.07 -15.22
C ILE A 62 -4.47 -0.20 -16.09
N ALA A 63 -3.35 0.50 -15.87
CA ALA A 63 -2.10 0.27 -16.60
C ALA A 63 -1.57 -1.16 -16.39
N GLY A 64 -1.64 -1.67 -15.16
CA GLY A 64 -1.27 -3.05 -14.83
C GLY A 64 -2.14 -4.09 -15.54
N VAL A 65 -3.47 -3.92 -15.50
CA VAL A 65 -4.41 -4.80 -16.20
C VAL A 65 -4.19 -4.77 -17.71
N HIS A 66 -3.96 -3.60 -18.29
CA HIS A 66 -3.63 -3.46 -19.72
C HIS A 66 -2.33 -4.18 -20.07
N ALA A 67 -1.26 -3.96 -19.29
CA ALA A 67 0.03 -4.59 -19.50
C ALA A 67 0.00 -6.11 -19.34
N ALA A 68 -0.85 -6.66 -18.45
CA ALA A 68 -1.03 -8.10 -18.25
C ALA A 68 -1.90 -8.75 -19.34
N ARG A 69 -2.74 -7.99 -20.04
CA ARG A 69 -3.68 -8.48 -21.06
C ARG A 69 -3.23 -8.19 -22.50
N ARG A 70 -1.92 -8.13 -22.76
CA ARG A 70 -1.38 -7.85 -24.11
C ARG A 70 -2.08 -8.70 -25.18
N GLY A 71 -2.50 -8.05 -26.27
CA GLY A 71 -3.26 -8.69 -27.36
C GLY A 71 -4.78 -8.68 -27.20
N ARG A 72 -5.32 -8.08 -26.11
CA ARG A 72 -6.77 -7.82 -25.97
C ARG A 72 -7.07 -6.33 -26.10
N HIS A 73 -8.07 -6.00 -26.91
CA HIS A 73 -8.39 -4.59 -27.26
C HIS A 73 -9.41 -3.92 -26.33
N ARG A 74 -9.97 -4.64 -25.34
CA ARG A 74 -11.03 -4.09 -24.48
C ARG A 74 -10.87 -4.54 -23.03
N ILE A 75 -11.05 -3.57 -22.12
CA ILE A 75 -11.15 -3.74 -20.68
C ILE A 75 -12.48 -3.12 -20.26
N LEU A 76 -13.27 -3.84 -19.47
CA LEU A 76 -14.52 -3.36 -18.89
C LEU A 76 -14.27 -3.14 -17.40
N VAL A 77 -14.69 -1.99 -16.89
CA VAL A 77 -14.62 -1.61 -15.47
C VAL A 77 -16.03 -1.14 -15.09
N SER A 78 -16.54 -1.61 -13.95
CA SER A 78 -17.86 -1.27 -13.39
C SER A 78 -17.72 -0.51 -12.09
#